data_AF-A0A183UBP2-F1
#
_entry.id   AF-A0A183UBP2-F1
#
_cell.length_a   1.000
_cell.length_b   1.000
_cell.length_c   1.000
_cell.angle_alpha   90.00
_cell.angle_beta   90.00
_cell.angle_gamma   90.00
#
_symmetry.space_group_name_H-M   'P 1'
#
loop_
_entity.id
_entity.type
_entity.pdbx_description
1 polymer ?
#
loop_
_entity_poly.entity_id
_entity_poly.type
_entity_poly.pdbx_seq_one_letter_code
_entity_poly.pdbx_strand_id
1 'polypeptide(L)'
;MCRLKAKKRGMSVKRKTQRAHTGMKMVGIRSVDDLFKIAVSPLADSIEMRNKLEAAMIDWQEQCGLGPAGTIRQGLRLMHTRTQTAALNASPPSSPRSSEELNGQKGEDNAPSFRISNDDNNYPIIKTYGVFPEQLQKTFSSLSNLLSICATILTKTDQLLTKLEDATKRIRESYDDLSHLCQEAGLRGLKATRASENFAWNVRLLKAQLTLMNKTQTEANDIFTQVCHPSNATSCSRITGGWMGLIKMSHQLIEFQHQFPF
;
A
#
# COMPACT_ATOMS: atom_id res chain seq x y z
N MET A 1 39.57 -25.48 -40.21
CA MET A 1 39.32 -24.63 -39.02
C MET A 1 38.40 -23.48 -39.41
N CYS A 2 37.09 -23.59 -39.15
CA CYS A 2 36.14 -22.51 -39.43
C CYS A 2 35.81 -21.74 -38.15
N ARG A 3 36.24 -20.47 -38.06
CA ARG A 3 35.90 -19.54 -36.98
C ARG A 3 34.45 -19.09 -37.10
N LEU A 4 33.56 -19.56 -36.22
CA LEU A 4 32.23 -18.99 -36.05
C LEU A 4 32.34 -17.72 -35.19
N LYS A 5 32.12 -16.54 -35.80
CA LYS A 5 31.93 -15.28 -35.07
C LYS A 5 30.56 -15.30 -34.38
N ALA A 6 30.55 -15.26 -33.05
CA ALA A 6 29.33 -15.14 -32.26
C ALA A 6 28.70 -13.74 -32.46
N LYS A 7 27.53 -13.69 -33.11
CA LYS A 7 26.74 -12.45 -33.24
C LYS A 7 25.92 -12.26 -31.97
N LYS A 8 26.48 -11.53 -30.99
CA LYS A 8 25.80 -11.14 -29.75
C LYS A 8 24.70 -10.13 -30.10
N ARG A 9 23.44 -10.59 -30.21
CA ARG A 9 22.27 -9.71 -30.32
C ARG A 9 22.02 -9.13 -28.93
N GLY A 10 22.36 -7.86 -28.74
CA GLY A 10 21.99 -7.13 -27.54
C GLY A 10 20.47 -7.06 -27.43
N MET A 11 19.89 -7.80 -26.48
CA MET A 11 18.50 -7.60 -26.10
C MET A 11 18.40 -6.24 -25.40
N SER A 12 18.00 -5.23 -26.16
CA SER A 12 17.55 -3.96 -25.58
C SER A 12 16.24 -4.25 -24.85
N VAL A 13 16.33 -4.49 -23.54
CA VAL A 13 15.15 -4.57 -22.68
C VAL A 13 14.65 -3.14 -22.51
N LYS A 14 13.85 -2.67 -23.47
CA LYS A 14 13.01 -1.49 -23.26
C LYS A 14 12.05 -1.89 -22.14
N ARG A 15 12.41 -1.52 -20.89
CA ARG A 15 11.53 -1.59 -19.73
C ARG A 15 10.33 -0.71 -20.03
N LYS A 16 9.33 -1.29 -20.70
CA LYS A 16 8.00 -0.70 -20.79
C LYS A 16 7.49 -0.77 -19.37
N THR A 17 7.39 0.36 -18.69
CA THR A 17 6.66 0.49 -17.43
C THR A 17 5.25 -0.02 -17.72
N GLN A 18 5.03 -1.30 -17.45
CA GLN A 18 3.80 -1.97 -17.82
C GLN A 18 2.80 -1.52 -16.76
N ARG A 19 2.05 -0.47 -17.09
CA ARG A 19 0.95 0.02 -16.25
C ARG A 19 0.07 -1.17 -15.90
N ALA A 20 -0.32 -1.28 -14.63
CA ALA A 20 -1.12 -2.41 -14.16
C ALA A 20 -2.31 -2.64 -15.10
N HIS A 21 -2.48 -3.88 -15.57
CA HIS A 21 -3.60 -4.23 -16.43
C HIS A 21 -4.89 -4.10 -15.64
N THR A 22 -5.71 -3.10 -15.96
CA THR A 22 -6.91 -2.78 -15.17
C THR A 22 -8.01 -3.83 -15.30
N GLY A 23 -8.03 -4.60 -16.40
CA GLY A 23 -9.11 -5.56 -16.69
C GLY A 23 -10.37 -4.93 -17.29
N MET A 24 -10.31 -3.64 -17.64
CA MET A 24 -11.41 -2.92 -18.29
C MET A 24 -11.62 -3.43 -19.72
N LYS A 25 -12.87 -3.60 -20.13
CA LYS A 25 -13.27 -4.04 -21.48
C LYS A 25 -13.75 -2.85 -22.31
N MET A 26 -13.55 -2.91 -23.62
CA MET A 26 -14.16 -1.95 -24.55
C MET A 26 -15.65 -2.24 -24.68
N VAL A 27 -16.48 -1.23 -24.50
CA VAL A 27 -17.94 -1.32 -24.70
C VAL A 27 -18.26 -1.25 -26.19
N GLY A 28 -17.51 -0.48 -26.97
CA GLY A 28 -17.72 -0.30 -28.41
C GLY A 28 -18.59 0.92 -28.75
N ILE A 29 -18.85 1.77 -27.77
CA ILE A 29 -19.53 3.06 -27.92
C ILE A 29 -18.53 4.12 -27.50
N ARG A 30 -18.10 4.97 -28.44
CA ARG A 30 -16.98 5.89 -28.23
C ARG A 30 -17.17 6.81 -27.02
N SER A 31 -18.35 7.41 -26.87
CA SER A 31 -18.66 8.31 -25.75
C SER A 31 -18.53 7.59 -24.39
N VAL A 32 -19.00 6.36 -24.30
CA VAL A 32 -18.93 5.52 -23.10
C VAL A 32 -17.50 5.05 -22.84
N ASP A 33 -16.78 4.63 -23.88
CA ASP A 33 -15.38 4.19 -23.76
C ASP A 33 -14.47 5.33 -23.29
N ASP A 34 -14.73 6.56 -23.74
CA ASP A 34 -14.02 7.75 -23.28
C ASP A 34 -14.27 8.04 -21.78
N LEU A 35 -15.47 7.76 -21.26
CA LEU A 35 -15.76 7.86 -19.82
C LEU A 35 -14.94 6.83 -19.01
N PHE A 36 -14.91 5.56 -19.44
CA PHE A 36 -14.12 4.52 -18.76
C PHE A 36 -12.62 4.81 -18.82
N LYS A 37 -12.14 5.43 -19.91
CA LYS A 37 -10.73 5.79 -20.09
C LYS A 37 -10.23 6.76 -19.02
N ILE A 38 -11.09 7.65 -18.51
CA ILE A 38 -10.75 8.57 -17.42
C ILE A 38 -10.41 7.80 -16.12
N ALA A 39 -11.08 6.65 -15.89
CA ALA A 39 -10.84 5.82 -14.71
C ALA A 39 -9.62 4.89 -14.85
N VAL A 40 -9.11 4.63 -16.06
CA VAL A 40 -8.01 3.67 -16.29
C VAL A 40 -6.73 4.06 -15.53
N SER A 41 -6.33 5.33 -15.57
CA SER A 41 -5.10 5.77 -14.88
C SER A 41 -5.24 5.66 -13.35
N PRO A 42 -6.27 6.25 -12.72
CA PRO A 42 -6.45 6.10 -11.27
C PRO A 42 -6.56 4.64 -10.80
N LEU A 43 -7.19 3.76 -11.59
CA LEU A 43 -7.25 2.32 -11.29
C LEU A 43 -5.88 1.65 -11.34
N ALA A 44 -5.07 1.95 -12.36
CA ALA A 44 -3.76 1.36 -12.46
C ALA A 44 -2.85 1.80 -11.30
N ASP A 45 -2.94 3.08 -10.93
CA ASP A 45 -2.19 3.65 -9.82
C ASP A 45 -2.63 3.03 -8.48
N SER A 46 -3.93 2.80 -8.26
CA SER A 46 -4.44 2.14 -7.04
C SER A 46 -4.01 0.69 -6.92
N ILE A 47 -4.05 -0.08 -8.02
CA ILE A 47 -3.56 -1.47 -8.08
C ILE A 47 -2.06 -1.51 -7.75
N GLU A 48 -1.27 -0.61 -8.34
CA GLU A 48 0.17 -0.55 -8.10
C GLU A 48 0.49 -0.24 -6.63
N MET A 49 -0.23 0.71 -6.01
CA MET A 49 -0.02 1.03 -4.59
C MET A 49 -0.35 -0.15 -3.68
N ARG A 50 -1.44 -0.88 -3.93
CA ARG A 50 -1.76 -2.09 -3.17
C ARG A 50 -0.67 -3.14 -3.30
N ASN A 51 -0.24 -3.43 -4.53
CA ASN A 51 0.83 -4.42 -4.77
C ASN A 51 2.14 -4.01 -4.08
N LYS A 52 2.46 -2.71 -4.01
CA LYS A 52 3.64 -2.20 -3.28
C LYS A 52 3.51 -2.41 -1.78
N LEU A 53 2.32 -2.18 -1.20
CA LEU A 53 2.08 -2.43 0.22
C LEU A 53 2.24 -3.92 0.55
N GLU A 54 1.58 -4.79 -0.22
CA GLU A 54 1.67 -6.25 -0.05
C GLU A 54 3.12 -6.73 -0.15
N ALA A 55 3.86 -6.28 -1.16
CA ALA A 55 5.27 -6.66 -1.34
C ALA A 55 6.16 -6.18 -0.18
N ALA A 56 5.98 -4.94 0.29
CA ALA A 56 6.75 -4.41 1.40
C ALA A 56 6.42 -5.09 2.73
N MET A 57 5.16 -5.47 2.94
CA MET A 57 4.74 -6.24 4.12
C MET A 57 5.39 -7.62 4.14
N ILE A 58 5.40 -8.32 3.00
CA ILE A 58 6.04 -9.63 2.85
C ILE A 58 7.56 -9.53 3.08
N ASP A 59 8.23 -8.58 2.44
CA ASP A 59 9.67 -8.36 2.63
C ASP A 59 9.99 -8.09 4.11
N TRP A 60 9.22 -7.23 4.76
CA TRP A 60 9.43 -6.93 6.18
C TRP A 60 9.23 -8.16 7.09
N GLN A 61 8.19 -8.97 6.82
CA GLN A 61 7.96 -10.23 7.54
C GLN A 61 9.16 -11.18 7.36
N GLU A 62 9.68 -11.31 6.15
CA GLU A 62 10.84 -12.15 5.85
C GLU A 62 12.10 -11.65 6.58
N GLN A 63 12.38 -10.34 6.55
CA GLN A 63 13.52 -9.77 7.28
C GLN A 63 13.38 -9.92 8.80
N CYS A 64 12.15 -9.93 9.33
CA CYS A 64 11.88 -10.25 10.73
C CYS A 64 12.04 -11.76 11.02
N GLY A 65 11.96 -12.63 10.02
CA GLY A 65 11.86 -14.09 10.21
C GLY A 65 10.48 -14.53 10.68
N LEU A 66 9.43 -13.80 10.30
CA LEU A 66 8.05 -14.18 10.51
C LEU A 66 7.54 -15.02 9.33
N GLY A 67 6.59 -15.91 9.58
CA GLY A 67 5.83 -16.54 8.50
C GLY A 67 4.88 -15.54 7.80
N PRO A 68 4.26 -15.91 6.67
CA PRO A 68 3.36 -15.04 5.90
C PRO A 68 2.15 -14.50 6.69
N ALA A 69 1.74 -15.20 7.76
CA ALA A 69 0.66 -14.79 8.67
C ALA A 69 1.16 -13.97 9.87
N GLY A 70 2.43 -13.57 9.89
CA GLY A 70 3.05 -12.82 10.96
C GLY A 70 2.48 -11.40 11.08
N THR A 71 2.12 -11.00 12.29
CA THR A 71 1.54 -9.67 12.55
C THR A 71 2.62 -8.61 12.79
N ILE A 72 2.28 -7.34 12.54
CA ILE A 72 3.14 -6.19 12.86
C ILE A 72 3.59 -6.22 14.33
N ARG A 73 2.65 -6.48 15.26
CA ARG A 73 2.95 -6.61 16.69
C ARG A 73 3.97 -7.71 17.00
N GLN A 74 3.89 -8.87 16.34
CA GLN A 74 4.86 -9.96 16.54
C GLN A 74 6.25 -9.56 16.06
N GLY A 75 6.36 -8.93 14.90
CA GLY A 75 7.65 -8.46 14.39
C GLY A 75 8.27 -7.38 15.26
N LEU A 76 7.47 -6.41 15.72
CA LEU A 76 7.96 -5.36 16.63
C LEU A 76 8.50 -5.93 17.96
N ARG A 77 7.80 -6.92 18.55
CA ARG A 77 8.28 -7.63 19.75
C ARG A 77 9.62 -8.32 19.48
N LEU A 78 9.74 -9.01 18.35
CA LEU A 78 10.96 -9.71 17.97
C LEU A 78 12.13 -8.73 17.72
N MET A 79 11.86 -7.61 17.07
CA MET A 79 12.83 -6.52 16.87
C MET A 79 13.33 -5.95 18.20
N HIS A 80 12.43 -5.76 19.18
CA HIS A 80 12.79 -5.34 20.53
C HIS A 80 13.70 -6.35 21.22
N THR A 81 13.31 -7.62 21.25
CA THR A 81 14.13 -8.69 21.84
C THR A 81 15.51 -8.77 21.18
N ARG A 82 15.59 -8.74 19.84
CA ARG A 82 16.86 -8.80 19.11
C ARG A 82 17.75 -7.57 19.39
N THR A 83 17.15 -6.39 19.52
CA THR A 83 17.88 -5.17 19.88
C THR A 83 18.44 -5.27 21.29
N GLN A 84 17.64 -5.75 22.25
CA GLN A 84 18.09 -5.97 23.63
C GLN A 84 19.23 -6.99 23.69
N THR A 85 19.13 -8.10 22.95
CA THR A 85 20.22 -9.08 22.84
C THR A 85 21.49 -8.46 22.24
N ALA A 86 21.35 -7.65 21.20
CA ALA A 86 22.49 -6.94 20.61
C ALA A 86 23.14 -5.96 21.61
N ALA A 87 22.34 -5.30 22.45
CA ALA A 87 22.84 -4.39 23.49
C ALA A 87 23.58 -5.14 24.60
N LEU A 88 23.06 -6.28 25.04
CA LEU A 88 23.73 -7.14 26.03
C LEU A 88 25.07 -7.68 25.50
N ASN A 89 25.14 -8.02 24.21
CA ASN A 89 26.37 -8.51 23.59
C ASN A 89 27.39 -7.39 23.29
N ALA A 90 26.96 -6.13 23.21
CA ALA A 90 27.84 -4.98 23.02
C ALA A 90 28.52 -4.53 24.33
N SER A 91 27.99 -4.93 25.48
CA SER A 91 28.59 -4.69 26.81
C SER A 91 29.54 -5.83 27.18
N PRO A 92 30.79 -5.58 27.59
CA PRO A 92 31.67 -6.63 28.09
C PRO A 92 31.10 -7.25 29.38
N PRO A 93 31.32 -8.55 29.67
CA PRO A 93 30.95 -9.12 30.96
C PRO A 93 31.70 -8.38 32.06
N SER A 94 30.96 -7.76 32.98
CA SER A 94 31.49 -7.14 34.19
C SER A 94 32.27 -8.19 34.97
N SER A 95 33.60 -8.08 35.02
CA SER A 95 34.36 -8.74 36.09
C SER A 95 33.82 -8.23 37.43
N PRO A 96 33.75 -9.08 38.48
CA PRO A 96 33.24 -8.64 39.78
C PRO A 96 34.19 -7.55 40.32
N ARG A 97 33.73 -6.29 40.25
CA ARG A 97 34.47 -5.14 40.79
C ARG A 97 33.94 -4.84 42.18
N SER A 98 34.87 -4.92 43.13
CA SER A 98 34.75 -4.50 44.51
C SER A 98 34.24 -3.06 44.62
N SER A 99 33.42 -2.85 45.63
CA SER A 99 32.88 -1.57 46.11
C SER A 99 33.89 -0.42 46.12
N GLU A 100 33.56 0.70 45.46
CA GLU A 100 33.75 2.08 45.95
C GLU A 100 33.27 3.08 44.87
N GLU A 101 32.32 3.94 45.24
CA GLU A 101 31.73 4.98 44.39
C GLU A 101 32.66 6.20 44.28
N LEU A 102 32.73 6.80 43.08
CA LEU A 102 32.35 8.19 42.77
C LEU A 102 33.07 8.73 41.53
N ASN A 103 32.26 9.34 40.66
CA ASN A 103 32.60 10.33 39.63
C ASN A 103 33.09 9.81 38.26
N GLY A 104 32.28 10.05 37.21
CA GLY A 104 32.68 9.83 35.82
C GLY A 104 31.53 9.54 34.86
N GLN A 105 30.87 10.59 34.37
CA GLN A 105 29.98 10.57 33.21
C GLN A 105 30.72 10.07 31.94
N LYS A 106 29.96 9.39 31.07
CA LYS A 106 30.23 8.95 29.67
C LYS A 106 30.77 7.53 29.47
N GLY A 107 29.83 6.59 29.39
CA GLY A 107 30.05 5.26 28.82
C GLY A 107 28.82 4.58 28.20
N GLU A 108 27.69 5.28 28.00
CA GLU A 108 26.41 4.67 27.57
C GLU A 108 26.00 4.95 26.09
N ASP A 109 26.76 5.75 25.34
CA ASP A 109 26.29 6.34 24.06
C ASP A 109 26.28 5.40 22.83
N ASN A 110 26.68 4.12 22.96
CA ASN A 110 26.79 3.22 21.79
C ASN A 110 26.00 1.91 21.92
N ALA A 111 25.19 1.75 22.97
CA ALA A 111 24.33 0.58 23.10
C ALA A 111 23.21 0.63 22.03
N PRO A 112 23.04 -0.44 21.22
CA PRO A 112 22.02 -0.47 20.18
C PRO A 112 20.61 -0.34 20.79
N SER A 113 19.90 0.70 20.37
CA SER A 113 18.51 0.96 20.78
C SER A 113 17.72 1.59 19.64
N PHE A 114 16.40 1.45 19.62
CA PHE A 114 15.55 2.13 18.63
C PHE A 114 14.36 2.78 19.31
N ARG A 115 13.84 3.82 18.66
CA ARG A 115 12.63 4.54 19.07
C ARG A 115 11.72 4.76 17.87
N ILE A 116 10.43 4.62 18.10
CA ILE A 116 9.40 5.03 17.16
C ILE A 116 8.99 6.46 17.54
N SER A 117 9.09 7.39 16.61
CA SER A 117 8.68 8.80 16.77
C SER A 117 7.83 9.22 15.60
N ASN A 118 6.95 10.22 15.78
CA ASN A 118 6.15 10.76 14.69
C ASN A 118 6.94 11.82 13.89
N ASP A 119 6.65 11.92 12.60
CA ASP A 119 7.11 13.00 11.72
C ASP A 119 6.19 14.23 11.79
N ASP A 120 6.50 15.26 11.00
CA ASP A 120 5.72 16.50 10.95
C ASP A 120 4.26 16.29 10.50
N ASN A 121 3.97 15.18 9.81
CA ASN A 121 2.63 14.77 9.38
C ASN A 121 1.98 13.75 10.33
N ASN A 122 2.56 13.58 11.53
CA ASN A 122 2.15 12.64 12.56
C ASN A 122 2.25 11.15 12.16
N TYR A 123 3.05 10.80 11.14
CA TYR A 123 3.31 9.43 10.71
C TYR A 123 4.48 8.80 11.46
N PRO A 124 4.43 7.49 11.78
CA PRO A 124 5.49 6.82 12.52
C PRO A 124 6.77 6.69 11.69
N ILE A 125 7.90 7.06 12.30
CA ILE A 125 9.26 6.90 11.80
C ILE A 125 10.08 6.15 12.85
N ILE A 126 10.91 5.22 12.39
CA ILE A 126 11.85 4.49 13.24
C ILE A 126 13.20 5.18 13.23
N LYS A 127 13.71 5.49 14.43
CA LYS A 127 15.04 6.02 14.66
C LYS A 127 15.86 4.95 15.38
N THR A 128 17.00 4.57 14.81
CA THR A 128 17.95 3.60 15.36
C THR A 128 19.19 4.31 15.88
N TYR A 129 19.71 3.89 17.03
CA TYR A 129 20.89 4.43 17.71
C TYR A 129 21.87 3.30 18.01
N GLY A 130 23.17 3.54 17.85
CA GLY A 130 24.22 2.53 18.03
C GLY A 130 24.43 1.62 16.81
N VAL A 131 25.34 0.64 16.94
CA VAL A 131 25.71 -0.28 15.86
C VAL A 131 24.92 -1.58 15.97
N PHE A 132 24.22 -1.94 14.90
CA PHE A 132 23.42 -3.16 14.83
C PHE A 132 24.06 -4.21 13.92
N PRO A 133 23.81 -5.51 14.15
CA PRO A 133 24.13 -6.56 13.17
C PRO A 133 23.42 -6.31 11.82
N GLU A 134 24.05 -6.71 10.71
CA GLU A 134 23.53 -6.46 9.35
C GLU A 134 22.09 -6.96 9.16
N GLN A 135 21.77 -8.16 9.67
CA GLN A 135 20.43 -8.72 9.58
C GLN A 135 19.37 -7.83 10.25
N LEU A 136 19.70 -7.26 11.41
CA LEU A 136 18.77 -6.41 12.16
C LEU A 136 18.64 -5.02 11.51
N GLN A 137 19.72 -4.49 10.93
CA GLN A 137 19.66 -3.28 10.10
C GLN A 137 18.70 -3.46 8.92
N LYS A 138 18.77 -4.59 8.19
CA LYS A 138 17.83 -4.90 7.10
C LYS A 138 16.39 -4.92 7.57
N THR A 139 16.11 -5.49 8.75
CA THR A 139 14.78 -5.47 9.34
C THR A 139 14.27 -4.04 9.57
N PHE A 140 15.11 -3.16 10.12
CA PHE A 140 14.74 -1.74 10.33
C PHE A 140 14.54 -1.00 9.01
N SER A 141 15.42 -1.19 8.02
CA SER A 141 15.29 -0.56 6.70
C SER A 141 14.01 -0.99 5.97
N SER A 142 13.68 -2.29 6.02
CA SER A 142 12.45 -2.82 5.42
C SER A 142 11.20 -2.27 6.13
N LEU A 143 11.21 -2.15 7.46
CA LEU A 143 10.10 -1.52 8.18
C LEU A 143 9.94 -0.04 7.83
N SER A 144 11.03 0.73 7.77
CA SER A 144 10.98 2.13 7.34
C SER A 144 10.42 2.28 5.92
N ASN A 145 10.77 1.36 5.00
CA ASN A 145 10.18 1.34 3.66
C ASN A 145 8.67 1.04 3.68
N LEU A 146 8.24 0.06 4.48
CA LEU A 146 6.82 -0.24 4.68
C LEU A 146 6.05 0.98 5.22
N LEU A 147 6.60 1.68 6.22
CA LEU A 147 5.98 2.88 6.78
C LEU A 147 5.89 4.03 5.76
N SER A 148 6.93 4.20 4.92
CA SER A 148 6.92 5.18 3.84
C SER A 148 5.84 4.88 2.79
N ILE A 149 5.63 3.61 2.45
CA ILE A 149 4.56 3.18 1.54
C ILE A 149 3.19 3.42 2.17
N CYS A 150 2.99 3.10 3.45
CA CYS A 150 1.76 3.41 4.18
C CYS A 150 1.46 4.92 4.16
N ALA A 151 2.44 5.79 4.44
CA ALA A 151 2.27 7.23 4.38
C ALA A 151 1.83 7.69 2.98
N THR A 152 2.50 7.18 1.94
CA THR A 152 2.16 7.47 0.55
C THR A 152 0.72 7.08 0.22
N ILE A 153 0.26 5.92 0.69
CA ILE A 153 -1.11 5.45 0.50
C ILE A 153 -2.08 6.40 1.20
N LEU A 154 -1.83 6.77 2.45
CA LEU A 154 -2.73 7.66 3.19
C LEU A 154 -2.83 9.05 2.55
N THR A 155 -1.75 9.58 1.98
CA THR A 155 -1.79 10.89 1.31
C THR A 155 -2.43 10.84 -0.09
N LYS A 156 -2.21 9.76 -0.85
CA LYS A 156 -2.67 9.68 -2.26
C LYS A 156 -4.06 9.10 -2.43
N THR A 157 -4.52 8.27 -1.50
CA THR A 157 -5.77 7.51 -1.67
C THR A 157 -6.98 8.44 -1.80
N ASP A 158 -7.09 9.50 -1.00
CA ASP A 158 -8.23 10.42 -1.06
C ASP A 158 -8.37 11.07 -2.45
N GLN A 159 -7.25 11.47 -3.06
CA GLN A 159 -7.26 12.07 -4.41
C GLN A 159 -7.67 11.05 -5.49
N LEU A 160 -7.25 9.80 -5.35
CA LEU A 160 -7.61 8.73 -6.28
C LEU A 160 -9.07 8.30 -6.11
N LEU A 161 -9.55 8.25 -4.87
CA LEU A 161 -10.95 8.00 -4.54
C LEU A 161 -11.85 9.04 -5.20
N THR A 162 -11.60 10.33 -4.99
CA THR A 162 -12.40 11.40 -5.60
C THR A 162 -12.43 11.28 -7.13
N LYS A 163 -11.28 11.04 -7.77
CA LYS A 163 -11.21 10.88 -9.23
C LYS A 163 -12.02 9.68 -9.74
N LEU A 164 -11.97 8.57 -9.02
CA LEU A 164 -12.73 7.37 -9.37
C LEU A 164 -14.23 7.53 -9.10
N GLU A 165 -14.61 8.19 -8.01
CA GLU A 165 -16.00 8.54 -7.71
C GLU A 165 -16.59 9.44 -8.79
N ASP A 166 -15.87 10.51 -9.19
CA ASP A 166 -16.29 11.41 -10.26
C ASP A 166 -16.47 10.69 -11.60
N ALA A 167 -15.52 9.80 -11.96
CA ALA A 167 -15.62 9.01 -13.18
C ALA A 167 -16.83 8.05 -13.11
N THR A 168 -17.02 7.41 -11.97
CA THR A 168 -18.09 6.43 -11.72
C THR A 168 -19.47 7.09 -11.75
N LYS A 169 -19.59 8.33 -11.24
CA LYS A 169 -20.81 9.15 -11.35
C LYS A 169 -21.17 9.44 -12.80
N ARG A 170 -20.22 9.92 -13.62
CA ARG A 170 -20.47 10.20 -15.05
C ARG A 170 -20.83 8.94 -15.84
N ILE A 171 -20.19 7.81 -15.52
CA ILE A 171 -20.51 6.51 -16.11
C ILE A 171 -21.94 6.10 -15.75
N ARG A 172 -22.38 6.33 -14.52
CA ARG A 172 -23.75 6.04 -14.08
C ARG A 172 -24.79 6.83 -14.85
N GLU A 173 -24.55 8.12 -15.04
CA GLU A 173 -25.45 8.97 -15.84
C GLU A 173 -25.58 8.47 -17.29
N SER A 174 -24.51 7.88 -17.87
CA SER A 174 -24.57 7.30 -19.22
C SER A 174 -25.34 5.98 -19.34
N TYR A 175 -25.68 5.33 -18.23
CA TYR A 175 -26.38 4.04 -18.26
C TYR A 175 -27.84 4.19 -18.70
N ASP A 176 -28.51 5.24 -18.23
CA ASP A 176 -29.92 5.49 -18.55
C ASP A 176 -30.12 5.65 -20.08
N ASP A 177 -29.12 6.22 -20.76
CA ASP A 177 -29.09 6.40 -22.22
C ASP A 177 -28.45 5.22 -22.98
N LEU A 178 -27.96 4.18 -22.30
CA LEU A 178 -27.12 3.14 -22.93
C LEU A 178 -27.82 2.41 -24.09
N SER A 179 -29.14 2.16 -23.98
CA SER A 179 -29.92 1.53 -25.06
C SER A 179 -30.02 2.43 -26.29
N HIS A 180 -30.20 3.74 -26.08
CA HIS A 180 -30.21 4.74 -27.14
C HIS A 180 -28.83 4.87 -27.79
N LEU A 181 -27.77 4.98 -26.97
CA LEU A 181 -26.39 5.04 -27.44
C LEU A 181 -25.97 3.80 -28.24
N CYS A 182 -26.46 2.61 -27.87
CA CYS A 182 -26.28 1.40 -28.67
C CYS A 182 -26.88 1.55 -30.07
N GLN A 183 -28.11 2.08 -30.16
CA GLN A 183 -28.82 2.26 -31.43
C GLN A 183 -28.13 3.32 -32.31
N GLU A 184 -27.72 4.45 -31.74
CA GLU A 184 -26.98 5.51 -32.43
C GLU A 184 -25.62 5.03 -32.95
N ALA A 185 -24.92 4.19 -32.16
CA ALA A 185 -23.68 3.54 -32.58
C ALA A 185 -23.90 2.41 -33.61
N GLY A 186 -25.15 2.12 -34.01
CA GLY A 186 -25.49 1.05 -34.95
C GLY A 186 -25.36 -0.36 -34.37
N LEU A 187 -25.25 -0.51 -33.04
CA LEU A 187 -25.17 -1.80 -32.36
C LEU A 187 -26.58 -2.37 -32.18
N ARG A 188 -26.82 -3.59 -32.69
CA ARG A 188 -28.10 -4.30 -32.58
C ARG A 188 -27.90 -5.78 -32.27
N GLY A 189 -28.94 -6.40 -31.72
CA GLY A 189 -28.94 -7.83 -31.35
C GLY A 189 -27.78 -8.19 -30.42
N LEU A 190 -27.08 -9.28 -30.74
CA LEU A 190 -25.97 -9.80 -29.93
C LEU A 190 -24.86 -8.76 -29.66
N LYS A 191 -24.61 -7.83 -30.59
CA LYS A 191 -23.59 -6.78 -30.40
C LYS A 191 -24.00 -5.77 -29.33
N ALA A 192 -25.27 -5.38 -29.29
CA ALA A 192 -25.80 -4.51 -28.24
C ALA A 192 -25.79 -5.22 -26.87
N THR A 193 -26.18 -6.49 -26.82
CA THR A 193 -26.09 -7.31 -25.60
C THR A 193 -24.66 -7.35 -25.06
N ARG A 194 -23.68 -7.63 -25.92
CA ARG A 194 -22.26 -7.67 -25.52
C ARG A 194 -21.73 -6.32 -25.05
N ALA A 195 -22.17 -5.22 -25.65
CA ALA A 195 -21.82 -3.88 -25.19
C ALA A 195 -22.35 -3.63 -23.76
N SER A 196 -23.61 -3.97 -23.49
CA SER A 196 -24.20 -3.87 -22.14
C SER A 196 -23.50 -4.77 -21.12
N GLU A 197 -23.12 -6.00 -21.50
CA GLU A 197 -22.35 -6.89 -20.62
C GLU A 197 -20.95 -6.35 -20.30
N ASN A 198 -20.26 -5.80 -21.30
CA ASN A 198 -18.95 -5.18 -21.10
C ASN A 198 -19.05 -3.93 -20.23
N PHE A 199 -20.09 -3.12 -20.42
CA PHE A 199 -20.39 -1.98 -19.55
C PHE A 199 -20.59 -2.43 -18.10
N ALA A 200 -21.46 -3.42 -17.87
CA ALA A 200 -21.72 -3.94 -16.53
C ALA A 200 -20.46 -4.56 -15.88
N TRP A 201 -19.62 -5.25 -16.67
CA TRP A 201 -18.31 -5.72 -16.22
C TRP A 201 -17.42 -4.59 -15.72
N ASN A 202 -17.30 -3.52 -16.50
CA ASN A 202 -16.49 -2.37 -16.14
C ASN A 202 -16.99 -1.66 -14.87
N VAL A 203 -18.31 -1.51 -14.72
CA VAL A 203 -18.92 -0.95 -13.51
C VAL A 203 -18.62 -1.82 -12.29
N ARG A 204 -18.80 -3.15 -12.38
CA ARG A 204 -18.45 -4.08 -11.29
C ARG A 204 -16.97 -4.02 -10.93
N LEU A 205 -16.10 -3.91 -11.93
CA LEU A 205 -14.65 -3.78 -11.74
C LEU A 205 -14.29 -2.48 -11.01
N LEU A 206 -14.88 -1.34 -11.39
CA LEU A 206 -14.68 -0.05 -10.70
C LEU A 206 -15.10 -0.15 -9.24
N LYS A 207 -16.28 -0.73 -8.97
CA LYS A 207 -16.77 -0.97 -7.60
C LYS A 207 -15.80 -1.81 -6.80
N ALA A 208 -15.34 -2.93 -7.35
CA ALA A 208 -14.39 -3.82 -6.67
C ALA A 208 -13.09 -3.08 -6.32
N GLN A 209 -12.56 -2.26 -7.23
CA GLN A 209 -11.33 -1.50 -6.96
C GLN A 209 -11.51 -0.39 -5.93
N LEU A 210 -12.66 0.32 -5.93
CA LEU A 210 -13.00 1.27 -4.87
C LEU A 210 -12.99 0.60 -3.49
N THR A 211 -13.62 -0.57 -3.37
CA THR A 211 -13.62 -1.35 -2.12
C THR A 211 -12.21 -1.81 -1.72
N LEU A 212 -11.41 -2.31 -2.66
CA LEU A 212 -10.04 -2.76 -2.38
C LEU A 212 -9.12 -1.61 -1.96
N MET A 213 -9.27 -0.43 -2.55
CA MET A 213 -8.47 0.74 -2.20
C MET A 213 -8.81 1.23 -0.78
N ASN A 214 -10.10 1.22 -0.40
CA ASN A 214 -10.50 1.51 0.98
C ASN A 214 -9.93 0.50 1.98
N LYS A 215 -9.96 -0.79 1.65
CA LYS A 215 -9.33 -1.83 2.46
C LYS A 215 -7.82 -1.58 2.62
N THR A 216 -7.14 -1.22 1.53
CA THR A 216 -5.71 -0.90 1.52
C THR A 216 -5.39 0.32 2.40
N GLN A 217 -6.22 1.37 2.36
CA GLN A 217 -6.09 2.55 3.22
C GLN A 217 -6.33 2.21 4.70
N THR A 218 -7.31 1.34 4.98
CA THR A 218 -7.61 0.86 6.32
C THR A 218 -6.44 0.04 6.87
N GLU A 219 -5.88 -0.85 6.06
CA GLU A 219 -4.72 -1.66 6.40
C GLU A 219 -3.47 -0.80 6.69
N ALA A 220 -3.19 0.21 5.86
CA ALA A 220 -2.10 1.15 6.10
C ALA A 220 -2.28 1.92 7.44
N ASN A 221 -3.49 2.36 7.76
CA ASN A 221 -3.80 2.98 9.05
C ASN A 221 -3.64 2.01 10.23
N ASP A 222 -4.05 0.76 10.06
CA ASP A 222 -3.91 -0.26 11.10
C ASP A 222 -2.43 -0.58 11.36
N ILE A 223 -1.60 -0.68 10.31
CA ILE A 223 -0.15 -0.82 10.45
C ILE A 223 0.42 0.33 11.29
N PHE A 224 0.09 1.58 10.98
CA PHE A 224 0.53 2.74 11.77
C PHE A 224 0.05 2.69 13.21
N THR A 225 -1.21 2.32 13.42
CA THR A 225 -1.78 2.14 14.76
C THR A 225 -0.97 1.09 15.52
N GLN A 226 -0.73 -0.08 14.93
CA GLN A 226 0.03 -1.17 15.54
C GLN A 226 1.48 -0.81 15.84
N VAL A 227 2.10 0.08 15.06
CA VAL A 227 3.48 0.56 15.25
C VAL A 227 3.57 1.62 16.36
N CYS A 228 2.54 2.44 16.53
CA CYS A 228 2.50 3.44 17.61
C CYS A 228 2.08 2.86 18.98
N HIS A 229 1.19 1.86 19.00
CA HIS A 229 0.66 1.26 20.23
C HIS A 229 1.63 0.41 21.11
N PRO A 230 2.81 -0.08 20.68
CA PRO A 230 3.68 -0.86 21.56
C PRO A 230 4.38 -0.04 22.64
N SER A 231 4.37 1.29 22.56
CA SER A 231 5.18 2.15 23.43
C SER A 231 4.46 3.43 23.85
N ASN A 232 3.33 3.31 24.57
CA ASN A 232 2.63 4.35 25.35
C ASN A 232 1.19 4.60 24.85
N ALA A 233 0.22 4.19 25.67
CA ALA A 233 -1.22 4.33 25.42
C ALA A 233 -1.75 5.79 25.43
N THR A 234 -0.89 6.82 25.40
CA THR A 234 -1.28 8.19 25.74
C THR A 234 -0.98 9.26 24.69
N SER A 235 -0.32 8.96 23.56
CA SER A 235 0.09 10.02 22.61
C SER A 235 -0.35 9.86 21.15
N CYS A 236 -0.93 8.74 20.73
CA CYS A 236 -1.40 8.61 19.36
C CYS A 236 -2.87 9.04 19.29
N SER A 237 -3.12 10.33 19.06
CA SER A 237 -4.39 10.77 18.50
C SER A 237 -4.69 9.90 17.27
N ARG A 238 -5.91 9.33 17.20
CA ARG A 238 -6.37 8.64 15.97
C ARG A 238 -6.06 9.56 14.80
N ILE A 239 -5.45 9.05 13.74
CA ILE A 239 -5.39 9.74 12.46
C ILE A 239 -6.84 9.79 11.96
N THR A 240 -7.58 10.80 12.40
CA THR A 240 -9.04 10.94 12.23
C THR A 240 -9.44 11.20 10.79
N GLY A 241 -8.49 11.57 9.93
CA GLY A 241 -8.74 11.85 8.50
C GLY A 241 -9.33 10.67 7.73
N GLY A 242 -8.95 9.43 8.05
CA GLY A 242 -9.43 8.24 7.33
C GLY A 242 -10.89 7.85 7.64
N TRP A 243 -11.39 8.17 8.84
CA TRP A 243 -12.72 7.72 9.30
C TRP A 243 -13.86 8.43 8.55
N MET A 244 -13.66 9.68 8.14
CA MET A 244 -14.66 10.46 7.41
C MET A 244 -14.75 10.03 5.93
N GLY A 245 -13.64 9.55 5.35
CA GLY A 245 -13.62 8.91 4.02
C GLY A 245 -14.34 7.56 4.01
N LEU A 246 -14.13 6.75 5.06
CA LEU A 246 -14.81 5.46 5.26
C LEU A 246 -16.34 5.59 5.30
N ILE A 247 -16.88 6.59 6.01
CA ILE A 247 -18.33 6.83 6.10
C ILE A 247 -18.90 7.31 4.76
N LYS A 248 -18.22 8.25 4.08
CA LYS A 248 -18.63 8.73 2.75
C LYS A 248 -18.64 7.60 1.71
N MET A 249 -17.60 6.76 1.71
CA MET A 249 -17.54 5.61 0.80
C MET A 249 -18.61 4.56 1.09
N SER A 250 -18.89 4.28 2.36
CA SER A 250 -19.93 3.32 2.74
C SER A 250 -21.29 3.79 2.22
N HIS A 251 -21.59 5.08 2.36
CA HIS A 251 -22.82 5.67 1.83
C HIS A 251 -22.88 5.63 0.30
N GLN A 252 -21.79 5.97 -0.39
CA GLN A 252 -21.72 5.92 -1.85
C GLN A 252 -21.82 4.49 -2.41
N LEU A 253 -21.20 3.50 -1.76
CA LEU A 253 -21.29 2.08 -2.14
C LEU A 253 -22.73 1.56 -2.02
N ILE A 254 -23.48 2.02 -1.01
CA ILE A 254 -24.90 1.70 -0.81
C ILE A 254 -25.76 2.34 -1.90
N GLU A 255 -25.56 3.63 -2.19
CA GLU A 255 -26.27 4.33 -3.28
C GLU A 255 -26.00 3.69 -4.65
N PHE A 256 -24.76 3.25 -4.89
CA PHE A 256 -24.39 2.57 -6.13
C PHE A 256 -24.99 1.16 -6.25
N GLN A 257 -25.23 0.46 -5.13
CA GLN A 257 -25.84 -0.86 -5.11
C GLN A 257 -27.34 -0.81 -5.40
N HIS A 258 -28.03 0.26 -5.01
CA HIS A 258 -29.45 0.45 -5.35
C HIS A 258 -29.68 0.81 -6.82
N GLN A 259 -28.72 1.46 -7.50
CA GLN A 259 -28.86 1.88 -8.89
C GLN A 259 -28.59 0.76 -9.92
N PHE A 260 -27.80 -0.25 -9.58
CA PHE A 260 -27.39 -1.31 -10.51
C PHE A 260 -27.68 -2.71 -9.94
N PRO A 261 -28.94 -3.18 -9.96
CA PRO A 261 -29.31 -4.52 -9.55
C PRO A 261 -28.96 -5.50 -10.69
N PHE A 262 -27.68 -5.81 -10.85
CA PHE A 262 -27.21 -6.89 -11.71
C PHE A 262 -26.54 -7.97 -10.88
#